data_AF-A0A453CMP2-F1
#
_entry.id   AF-A0A453CMP2-F1
#
_cell.length_a   1.000
_cell.length_b   1.000
_cell.length_c   1.000
_cell.angle_alpha   90.00
_cell.angle_beta   90.00
_cell.angle_gamma   90.00
#
_symmetry.space_group_name_H-M   'P 1'
#
loop_
_entity.id
_entity.type
_entity.pdbx_description
1 polymer ?
#
loop_
_entity_poly.entity_id
_entity_poly.type
_entity_poly.pdbx_seq_one_letter_code
_entity_poly.pdbx_strand_id
1 'polypeptide(L)'
;MASKHSSAVVPNLLAPAEKQRRAHREYIASITLNDIAQYFHLPIREASRTLKIGLSILKKKCRQYGIPRWPHRKLKSLDSLIHDLEYVIDDETERDGVKQEDHMQDEKENQDAIEALAKRKRMLETEKATIQQKPTLDLMAETKQFRQYVFKRKYRAKTLVSE
;
A
#
# COMPACT_ATOMS: atom_id res chain seq x y z
N MET A 1 -29.34 0.11 56.55
CA MET A 1 -29.74 0.43 55.15
C MET A 1 -28.84 -0.37 54.23
N ALA A 2 -29.39 -1.48 53.72
CA ALA A 2 -28.70 -2.37 52.79
C ALA A 2 -28.72 -1.77 51.38
N SER A 3 -27.59 -1.81 50.68
CA SER A 3 -27.60 -1.77 49.21
C SER A 3 -26.51 -2.69 48.69
N LYS A 4 -26.95 -3.92 48.43
CA LYS A 4 -26.26 -4.94 47.64
C LYS A 4 -26.12 -4.38 46.22
N HIS A 5 -24.90 -4.20 45.71
CA HIS A 5 -24.72 -4.07 44.26
C HIS A 5 -24.50 -5.47 43.71
N SER A 6 -25.60 -6.00 43.17
CA SER A 6 -25.70 -7.25 42.44
C SER A 6 -25.34 -7.01 40.98
N SER A 7 -24.49 -7.91 40.46
CA SER A 7 -24.45 -8.42 39.09
C SER A 7 -24.25 -7.47 37.91
N ALA A 8 -23.13 -7.65 37.21
CA ALA A 8 -23.15 -7.85 35.75
C ALA A 8 -21.89 -8.60 35.33
N VAL A 9 -21.97 -9.93 35.32
CA VAL A 9 -21.05 -10.77 34.54
C VAL A 9 -21.43 -10.53 33.08
N VAL A 10 -20.58 -9.85 32.32
CA VAL A 10 -20.69 -9.77 30.86
C VAL A 10 -20.16 -11.07 30.26
N PRO A 11 -20.99 -11.93 29.66
CA PRO A 11 -20.47 -13.06 28.91
C PRO A 11 -19.88 -12.53 27.60
N ASN A 12 -18.56 -12.60 27.48
CA ASN A 12 -17.85 -12.40 26.23
C ASN A 12 -18.25 -13.50 25.23
N LEU A 13 -19.26 -13.21 24.40
CA LEU A 13 -19.66 -14.02 23.26
C LEU A 13 -18.63 -13.82 22.13
N LEU A 14 -17.46 -14.45 22.29
CA LEU A 14 -16.57 -14.74 21.18
C LEU A 14 -17.30 -15.69 20.24
N ALA A 15 -17.89 -15.12 19.19
CA ALA A 15 -18.48 -15.88 18.09
C ALA A 15 -17.49 -16.97 17.64
N PRO A 16 -17.93 -18.23 17.45
CA PRO A 16 -17.06 -19.29 17.02
C PRO A 16 -16.45 -18.91 15.67
N ALA A 17 -15.13 -18.89 15.58
CA ALA A 17 -14.43 -18.75 14.31
C ALA A 17 -14.89 -19.90 13.40
N GLU A 18 -15.80 -19.62 12.46
CA GLU A 18 -16.30 -20.60 11.51
C GLU A 18 -15.11 -21.23 10.80
N LYS A 19 -14.87 -22.52 11.06
CA LYS A 19 -13.81 -23.28 10.41
C LYS A 19 -14.19 -23.43 8.94
N GLN A 20 -13.69 -22.51 8.13
CA GLN A 20 -13.88 -22.49 6.69
C GLN A 20 -13.45 -23.84 6.10
N ARG A 21 -14.38 -24.53 5.43
CA ARG A 21 -14.12 -25.84 4.81
C ARG A 21 -12.95 -25.70 3.83
N ARG A 22 -12.01 -26.65 3.85
CA ARG A 22 -10.85 -26.65 2.95
C ARG A 22 -11.36 -26.61 1.50
N ALA A 23 -10.79 -25.74 0.68
CA ALA A 23 -11.12 -25.64 -0.74
C ALA A 23 -10.99 -27.00 -1.45
N HIS A 24 -11.88 -27.24 -2.42
CA HIS A 24 -11.86 -28.44 -3.25
C HIS A 24 -10.55 -28.53 -4.05
N ARG A 25 -10.01 -29.74 -4.22
CA ARG A 25 -8.72 -29.96 -4.90
C ARG A 25 -8.74 -29.45 -6.34
N GLU A 26 -9.88 -29.58 -7.02
CA GLU A 26 -10.07 -29.09 -8.40
C GLU A 26 -9.99 -27.57 -8.47
N TYR A 27 -10.62 -26.85 -7.54
CA TYR A 27 -10.53 -25.39 -7.47
C TYR A 27 -9.09 -24.94 -7.23
N ILE A 28 -8.37 -25.59 -6.31
CA ILE A 28 -6.95 -25.28 -6.09
C ILE A 28 -6.16 -25.49 -7.38
N ALA A 29 -6.45 -26.55 -8.16
CA ALA A 29 -5.76 -26.82 -9.41
C ALA A 29 -6.06 -25.75 -10.47
N SER A 30 -7.30 -25.28 -10.57
CA SER A 30 -7.76 -24.30 -11.57
C SER A 30 -7.28 -22.87 -11.31
N ILE A 31 -6.89 -22.51 -10.08
CA ILE A 31 -6.35 -21.17 -9.77
C ILE A 31 -5.16 -20.87 -10.68
N THR A 32 -5.29 -19.77 -11.42
CA THR A 32 -4.28 -19.25 -12.36
C THR A 32 -3.39 -18.19 -11.70
N LEU A 33 -2.33 -17.79 -12.40
CA LEU A 33 -1.52 -16.65 -11.99
C LEU A 33 -2.35 -15.35 -11.97
N ASN A 34 -3.24 -15.15 -12.93
CA ASN A 34 -4.05 -13.94 -13.02
C ASN A 34 -5.00 -13.81 -11.81
N ASP A 35 -5.57 -14.93 -11.35
CA ASP A 35 -6.40 -14.95 -10.14
C ASP A 35 -5.60 -14.55 -8.91
N ILE A 36 -4.35 -14.98 -8.80
CA ILE A 36 -3.47 -14.64 -7.68
C ILE A 36 -3.01 -13.18 -7.77
N ALA A 37 -2.66 -12.72 -8.98
CA ALA A 37 -2.06 -11.40 -9.21
C ALA A 37 -2.98 -10.27 -8.76
N GLN A 38 -4.29 -10.41 -8.95
CA GLN A 38 -5.30 -9.46 -8.50
C GLN A 38 -5.16 -9.10 -7.01
N TYR A 39 -4.63 -10.00 -6.18
CA TYR A 39 -4.50 -9.82 -4.73
C TYR A 39 -3.11 -9.39 -4.25
N PHE A 40 -2.16 -9.09 -5.14
CA PHE A 40 -0.81 -8.67 -4.75
C PHE A 40 -0.77 -7.40 -3.89
N HIS A 41 -1.78 -6.54 -4.01
CA HIS A 41 -1.98 -5.37 -3.18
C HIS A 41 -2.34 -5.69 -1.72
N LEU A 42 -2.64 -6.95 -1.39
CA LEU A 42 -2.95 -7.41 -0.03
C LEU A 42 -1.79 -8.19 0.60
N PRO A 43 -1.70 -8.26 1.93
CA PRO A 43 -0.87 -9.25 2.61
C PRO A 43 -1.25 -10.67 2.19
N ILE A 44 -0.26 -11.56 2.02
CA ILE A 44 -0.50 -12.94 1.58
C ILE A 44 -1.50 -13.71 2.46
N ARG A 45 -1.59 -13.37 3.76
CA ARG A 45 -2.58 -13.96 4.67
C ARG A 45 -4.00 -13.57 4.28
N GLU A 46 -4.23 -12.30 3.96
CA GLU A 46 -5.52 -11.80 3.51
C GLU A 46 -5.86 -12.34 2.13
N ALA A 47 -4.92 -12.28 1.18
CA ALA A 47 -5.09 -12.89 -0.14
C ALA A 47 -5.51 -14.37 -0.07
N SER A 48 -4.90 -15.15 0.84
CA SER A 48 -5.27 -16.56 1.04
C SER A 48 -6.70 -16.75 1.56
N ARG A 49 -7.17 -15.86 2.44
CA ARG A 49 -8.55 -15.88 2.95
C ARG A 49 -9.54 -15.50 1.85
N THR A 50 -9.23 -14.47 1.07
CA THR A 50 -10.07 -14.03 -0.04
C THR A 50 -10.20 -15.11 -1.12
N LEU A 51 -9.09 -15.78 -1.44
CA LEU A 51 -9.07 -16.95 -2.33
C LEU A 51 -9.60 -18.24 -1.69
N LYS A 52 -9.96 -18.22 -0.39
CA LYS A 52 -10.43 -19.39 0.37
C LYS A 52 -9.49 -20.61 0.30
N ILE A 53 -8.18 -20.38 0.16
CA ILE A 53 -7.17 -21.44 0.15
C ILE A 53 -6.21 -21.30 1.34
N GLY A 54 -5.64 -22.43 1.78
CA GLY A 54 -4.63 -22.41 2.83
C GLY A 54 -3.38 -21.64 2.41
N LEU A 55 -2.76 -20.90 3.33
CA LEU A 55 -1.56 -20.10 3.07
C LEU A 55 -0.42 -20.92 2.45
N SER A 56 -0.21 -22.16 2.92
CA SER A 56 0.81 -23.06 2.37
C SER A 56 0.53 -23.47 0.92
N ILE A 57 -0.75 -23.65 0.57
CA ILE A 57 -1.19 -23.96 -0.80
C ILE A 57 -0.97 -22.76 -1.71
N LEU A 58 -1.37 -21.56 -1.26
CA LEU A 58 -1.11 -20.32 -2.00
C LEU A 58 0.39 -20.14 -2.27
N LYS A 59 1.24 -20.33 -1.25
CA LYS A 59 2.70 -20.28 -1.42
C LYS A 59 3.22 -21.32 -2.41
N LYS A 60 2.68 -22.54 -2.40
CA LYS A 60 3.06 -23.60 -3.35
C LYS A 60 2.71 -23.19 -4.78
N LYS A 61 1.49 -22.68 -5.00
CA LYS A 61 1.05 -22.15 -6.29
C LYS A 61 1.88 -20.96 -6.75
N CYS A 62 2.19 -20.00 -5.87
CA CYS A 62 3.06 -18.87 -6.18
C CYS A 62 4.44 -19.34 -6.68
N ARG A 63 5.05 -20.33 -6.01
CA ARG A 63 6.34 -20.90 -6.45
C ARG A 63 6.25 -21.58 -7.82
N GLN A 64 5.14 -22.27 -8.13
CA GLN A 64 4.90 -22.85 -9.46
C GLN A 64 4.86 -21.79 -10.56
N TYR A 65 4.35 -20.60 -10.26
CA TYR A 65 4.36 -19.45 -11.17
C TYR A 65 5.63 -18.60 -11.10
N GLY A 66 6.70 -19.09 -10.45
CA GLY A 66 7.97 -18.37 -10.36
C GLY A 66 7.98 -17.21 -9.39
N ILE A 67 7.04 -17.15 -8.43
CA ILE A 67 6.92 -16.08 -7.42
C ILE A 67 7.40 -16.59 -6.06
N PRO A 68 8.72 -16.55 -5.77
CA PRO A 68 9.25 -17.04 -4.49
C PRO A 68 8.94 -16.10 -3.31
N ARG A 69 8.78 -14.79 -3.58
CA ARG A 69 8.42 -13.76 -2.60
C ARG A 69 7.16 -13.03 -3.02
N TRP A 70 6.27 -12.83 -2.06
CA TRP A 70 5.03 -12.07 -2.26
C TRP A 70 5.33 -10.56 -2.44
N PRO A 71 4.84 -9.91 -3.52
CA PRO A 71 5.25 -8.56 -3.91
C PRO A 71 4.66 -7.43 -3.06
N HIS A 72 3.69 -7.72 -2.18
CA HIS A 72 2.97 -6.74 -1.36
C HIS A 72 3.85 -5.67 -0.71
N ARG A 73 5.02 -6.04 -0.17
CA ARG A 73 5.90 -5.06 0.50
C ARG A 73 6.39 -3.96 -0.45
N LYS A 74 6.67 -4.32 -1.71
CA LYS A 74 7.11 -3.38 -2.75
C LYS A 74 5.94 -2.51 -3.20
N LEU A 75 4.78 -3.12 -3.47
CA LEU A 75 3.56 -2.40 -3.87
C LEU A 75 3.12 -1.40 -2.81
N LYS A 76 3.04 -1.82 -1.54
CA LYS A 76 2.72 -0.92 -0.42
C LYS A 76 3.70 0.25 -0.30
N SER A 77 4.99 0.03 -0.56
CA SER A 77 5.98 1.11 -0.55
C SER A 77 5.77 2.09 -1.69
N LEU A 78 5.42 1.62 -2.89
CA LEU A 78 5.11 2.48 -4.04
C LEU A 78 3.82 3.27 -3.78
N ASP A 79 2.78 2.61 -3.29
CA ASP A 79 1.51 3.25 -2.93
C ASP A 79 1.70 4.37 -1.91
N SER A 80 2.52 4.15 -0.89
CA SER A 80 2.81 5.18 0.12
C SER A 80 3.51 6.40 -0.50
N LEU A 81 4.45 6.18 -1.43
CA LEU A 81 5.16 7.27 -2.10
C LEU A 81 4.27 8.02 -3.09
N ILE A 82 3.38 7.32 -3.80
CA ILE A 82 2.40 7.93 -4.70
C ILE A 82 1.43 8.80 -3.90
N HIS A 83 0.90 8.26 -2.79
CA HIS A 83 -0.01 9.00 -1.92
C HIS A 83 0.65 10.23 -1.29
N ASP A 84 1.90 10.11 -0.82
CA ASP A 84 2.67 11.25 -0.32
C ASP A 84 2.82 12.34 -1.40
N LEU A 85 3.03 11.97 -2.67
CA LEU A 85 3.14 12.92 -3.77
C LEU A 85 1.80 13.55 -4.15
N GLU A 86 0.72 12.76 -4.15
CA GLU A 86 -0.65 13.26 -4.38
C GLU A 86 -1.00 14.36 -3.38
N TYR A 87 -0.79 14.09 -2.09
CA TYR A 87 -1.05 15.07 -1.05
C TYR A 87 -0.29 16.39 -1.26
N VAL A 88 0.98 16.32 -1.67
CA VAL A 88 1.79 17.52 -1.94
C VAL A 88 1.29 18.26 -3.19
N ILE A 89 0.94 17.53 -4.26
CA ILE A 89 0.39 18.15 -5.47
C ILE A 89 -0.92 18.87 -5.14
N ASP A 90 -1.82 18.21 -4.41
CA ASP A 90 -3.12 18.77 -4.05
C ASP A 90 -2.95 20.05 -3.20
N ASP A 91 -2.07 20.04 -2.18
CA ASP A 91 -1.77 21.21 -1.33
C ASP A 91 -1.21 22.42 -2.12
N GLU A 92 -0.29 22.17 -3.08
CA GLU A 92 0.29 23.24 -3.92
C GLU A 92 -0.74 23.80 -4.92
N THR A 93 -1.64 22.95 -5.44
CA THR A 93 -2.69 23.39 -6.37
C THR A 93 -3.80 24.21 -5.70
N GLU A 94 -4.15 23.90 -4.44
CA GLU A 94 -5.15 24.66 -3.68
C GLU A 94 -4.62 26.04 -3.26
N ARG A 95 -3.31 26.15 -2.99
CA ARG A 95 -2.66 27.39 -2.58
C ARG A 95 -2.60 28.43 -3.72
N ASP A 96 -2.53 27.97 -4.95
CA ASP A 96 -2.50 28.82 -6.16
C ASP A 96 -3.87 29.46 -6.49
N GLY A 97 -4.93 29.11 -5.76
CA GLY A 97 -6.27 29.71 -5.90
C GLY A 97 -6.43 31.11 -5.28
N VAL A 98 -5.41 31.62 -4.57
CA VAL A 98 -5.40 32.94 -3.91
C VAL A 98 -4.36 33.83 -4.59
N LYS A 99 -4.60 34.25 -5.84
CA LYS A 99 -3.65 35.12 -6.57
C LYS A 99 -3.91 36.60 -6.30
N GLN A 100 -2.92 37.25 -5.68
CA GLN A 100 -2.59 38.67 -5.88
C GLN A 100 -1.76 38.81 -7.17
N GLU A 101 -1.93 39.93 -7.87
CA GLU A 101 -1.70 40.06 -9.33
C GLU A 101 -0.24 40.26 -9.80
N ASP A 102 0.81 40.13 -8.96
CA ASP A 102 2.13 40.73 -9.28
C ASP A 102 3.38 39.80 -9.38
N HIS A 103 3.26 38.47 -9.43
CA HIS A 103 4.45 37.57 -9.46
C HIS A 103 4.45 36.47 -10.54
N MET A 104 4.57 36.86 -11.81
CA MET A 104 4.62 35.95 -12.97
C MET A 104 5.81 34.94 -12.95
N GLN A 105 6.90 35.24 -12.23
CA GLN A 105 8.05 34.33 -12.08
C GLN A 105 7.78 33.22 -11.07
N ASP A 106 7.14 33.55 -9.94
CA ASP A 106 6.82 32.60 -8.88
C ASP A 106 5.77 31.59 -9.34
N GLU A 107 4.83 32.01 -10.19
CA GLU A 107 3.85 31.13 -10.83
C GLU A 107 4.52 30.08 -11.73
N LYS A 108 5.54 30.49 -12.50
CA LYS A 108 6.28 29.56 -13.37
C LYS A 108 7.06 28.54 -12.55
N GLU A 109 7.73 28.99 -11.49
CA GLU A 109 8.48 28.10 -10.60
C GLU A 109 7.56 27.10 -9.88
N ASN A 110 6.38 27.55 -9.45
CA ASN A 110 5.35 26.67 -8.88
C ASN A 110 4.87 25.63 -9.91
N GLN A 111 4.58 26.06 -11.13
CA GLN A 111 4.15 25.17 -12.21
C GLN A 111 5.22 24.13 -12.56
N ASP A 112 6.48 24.54 -12.65
CA ASP A 112 7.62 23.65 -12.90
C ASP A 112 7.77 22.61 -11.77
N ALA A 113 7.54 23.01 -10.51
CA ALA A 113 7.56 22.11 -9.37
C ALA A 113 6.41 21.09 -9.42
N ILE A 114 5.19 21.51 -9.72
CA ILE A 114 4.01 20.64 -9.88
C ILE A 114 4.25 19.63 -11.01
N GLU A 115 4.78 20.07 -12.16
CA GLU A 115 5.11 19.18 -13.27
C GLU A 115 6.17 18.14 -12.88
N ALA A 116 7.21 18.54 -12.14
CA ALA A 116 8.23 17.62 -11.65
C ALA A 116 7.65 16.55 -10.70
N LEU A 117 6.73 16.94 -9.80
CA LEU A 117 6.02 16.02 -8.92
C LEU A 117 5.13 15.05 -9.71
N ALA A 118 4.37 15.56 -10.69
CA ALA A 118 3.51 14.74 -11.56
C ALA A 118 4.33 13.72 -12.38
N LYS A 119 5.48 14.14 -12.93
CA LYS A 119 6.40 13.24 -13.62
C LYS A 119 6.92 12.13 -12.71
N ARG A 120 7.24 12.47 -11.46
CA ARG A 120 7.70 11.48 -10.46
C ARG A 120 6.60 10.50 -10.08
N LYS A 121 5.36 10.98 -9.90
CA LYS A 121 4.18 10.14 -9.65
C LYS A 121 3.97 9.13 -10.77
N ARG A 122 3.96 9.59 -12.03
CA ARG A 122 3.81 8.72 -13.21
C ARG A 122 4.89 7.64 -13.29
N MET A 123 6.13 7.97 -12.92
CA MET A 123 7.23 7.00 -12.87
C MET A 123 6.98 5.89 -11.83
N LEU A 124 6.49 6.23 -10.63
CA LEU A 124 6.15 5.27 -9.59
C LEU A 124 4.95 4.40 -9.97
N GLU A 125 3.93 4.96 -10.62
CA GLU A 125 2.77 4.22 -11.14
C GLU A 125 3.18 3.21 -12.21
N THR A 126 4.06 3.61 -13.13
CA THR A 126 4.60 2.72 -14.18
C THR A 126 5.36 1.55 -13.56
N GLU A 127 6.17 1.82 -12.54
CA GLU A 127 6.89 0.77 -11.82
C GLU A 127 5.94 -0.14 -11.03
N LYS A 128 4.93 0.42 -10.37
CA LYS A 128 3.89 -0.34 -9.67
C LYS A 128 3.17 -1.31 -10.62
N ALA A 129 2.78 -0.84 -11.81
CA ALA A 129 2.18 -1.68 -12.84
C ALA A 129 3.16 -2.78 -13.31
N THR A 130 4.44 -2.45 -13.43
CA THR A 130 5.49 -3.41 -13.79
C THR A 130 5.65 -4.50 -12.72
N ILE A 131 5.69 -4.15 -11.44
CA ILE A 131 5.75 -5.10 -10.32
C ILE A 131 4.47 -5.94 -10.23
N GLN A 132 3.31 -5.37 -10.57
CA GLN A 132 2.05 -6.10 -10.60
C GLN A 132 2.06 -7.20 -11.68
N GLN A 133 2.59 -6.91 -12.87
CA GLN A 133 2.71 -7.89 -13.96
C GLN A 133 3.87 -8.87 -13.77
N LYS A 134 5.00 -8.38 -13.24
CA LYS A 134 6.24 -9.13 -13.04
C LYS A 134 6.68 -9.01 -11.57
N PRO A 135 6.03 -9.73 -10.64
CA PRO A 135 6.23 -9.59 -9.20
C PRO A 135 7.62 -9.99 -8.70
N THR A 136 8.39 -10.70 -9.53
CA THR A 136 9.77 -11.08 -9.26
C THR A 136 10.76 -9.94 -9.40
N LEU A 137 10.47 -8.93 -10.23
CA LEU A 137 11.37 -7.80 -10.48
C LEU A 137 11.59 -6.97 -9.22
N ASP A 138 12.79 -6.46 -9.02
CA ASP A 138 13.10 -5.57 -7.90
C ASP A 138 12.74 -4.11 -8.24
N LEU A 139 12.68 -3.25 -7.22
CA LEU A 139 12.46 -1.83 -7.41
C LEU A 139 13.64 -1.19 -8.19
N MET A 140 13.31 -0.23 -9.05
CA MET A 140 14.26 0.57 -9.81
C MET A 140 15.18 1.37 -8.88
N ALA A 141 16.39 1.67 -9.36
CA ALA A 141 17.40 2.39 -8.58
C ALA A 141 16.90 3.79 -8.19
N GLU A 142 16.27 4.48 -9.13
CA GLU A 142 15.70 5.82 -9.00
C GLU A 142 14.62 5.86 -7.91
N THR A 143 13.83 4.79 -7.78
CA THR A 143 12.78 4.65 -6.78
C THR A 143 13.36 4.34 -5.40
N LYS A 144 14.38 3.49 -5.33
CA LYS A 144 15.11 3.24 -4.07
C LYS A 144 15.76 4.51 -3.54
N GLN A 145 16.40 5.29 -4.41
CA GLN A 145 16.97 6.59 -4.07
C GLN A 145 15.88 7.56 -3.58
N PHE A 146 14.75 7.63 -4.29
CA PHE A 146 13.63 8.46 -3.86
C PHE A 146 13.14 8.12 -2.46
N ARG A 147 12.87 6.84 -2.24
CA ARG A 147 12.38 6.32 -0.97
C ARG A 147 13.34 6.69 0.17
N GLN A 148 14.64 6.57 -0.09
CA GLN A 148 15.66 6.94 0.89
C GLN A 148 15.67 8.46 1.16
N TYR A 149 15.52 9.28 0.12
CA TYR A 149 15.40 10.73 0.26
C TYR A 149 14.18 11.14 1.08
N VAL A 150 13.00 10.62 0.75
CA VAL A 150 11.74 10.88 1.48
C VAL A 150 11.88 10.45 2.95
N PHE A 151 12.44 9.26 3.19
CA PHE A 151 12.67 8.78 4.55
C PHE A 151 13.60 9.72 5.35
N LYS A 152 14.73 10.14 4.75
CA LYS A 152 15.66 11.07 5.40
C LYS A 152 15.01 12.42 5.70
N ARG A 153 14.19 12.96 4.79
CA ARG A 153 13.45 14.21 5.03
C ARG A 153 12.44 14.07 6.17
N LYS A 154 11.61 13.03 6.14
CA LYS A 154 10.62 12.75 7.20
C LYS A 154 11.29 12.52 8.56
N TYR A 155 12.42 11.83 8.59
CA TYR A 155 13.18 11.61 9.82
C TYR A 155 13.71 12.92 10.41
N ARG A 156 14.37 13.75 9.60
CA ARG A 156 14.87 15.07 10.04
C ARG A 156 13.76 15.96 10.59
N ALA A 157 12.62 16.02 9.90
CA ALA A 157 11.47 16.82 10.35
C ALA A 157 10.96 16.36 11.72
N LYS A 158 10.89 15.04 11.97
CA LYS A 158 10.47 14.51 13.28
C LYS A 158 11.44 14.83 14.40
N THR A 159 12.75 14.78 14.12
CA THR A 159 13.78 15.12 15.10
C THR A 159 13.70 16.58 15.52
N LEU A 160 13.49 17.50 14.56
CA LEU A 160 13.39 18.94 14.84
C LEU A 160 12.14 19.36 15.64
N VAL A 161 11.05 18.59 15.56
CA VAL A 161 9.81 18.85 16.30
C VAL A 161 9.85 18.29 17.73
N SER A 162 10.85 17.46 18.04
CA SER A 162 11.00 16.81 19.35
C SER A 162 12.01 17.51 20.27
N GLU A 163 12.60 18.63 19.83
CA GLU A 163 13.50 19.53 20.58
C GLU A 163 12.75 20.80 21.01
#